data_AF-A0A3P1ZVN3-F1
#
_entry.id   AF-A0A3P1ZVN3-F1
#
_cell.length_a   1.000
_cell.length_b   1.000
_cell.length_c   1.000
_cell.angle_alpha   90.00
_cell.angle_beta   90.00
_cell.angle_gamma   90.00
#
_symmetry.space_group_name_H-M   'P 1'
#
loop_
_entity.id
_entity.type
_entity.pdbx_description
1 polymer ?
#
loop_
_entity_poly.entity_id
_entity_poly.type
_entity_poly.pdbx_seq_one_letter_code
_entity_poly.pdbx_strand_id
1 'polypeptide(L)'
;MMKKYIWASMFAAIAMLTGCDYNEDNFEGYNDIKITDVAQYEGEFTGNYPGEGYFTDKASLQNALNAMLKAKFPYCDKGSSAKVSVNYGDITKDFEEVKTDVEYTLTTEDYDAMGTEKGQPGKYDNFDSSMDIDTYLKAFCETKFADLAVGKIVGISYKYYAGSVSFLVKVYQKTAAGWNVYSNFTPDKKYTLSDDDYVSMGTEKGEPGKYKNFDANMDINFYLPIFLRKAFPYTKSGATCEISYKFYADKKTTVKTALYKFDGNVWTAYDPFAEVLTVSTKIAELTYDGATWNIVRLLGGTKVITMAEADYQALVAWVTANKPAFLSTQNAAQEEYYFGSSSKYNNINNKYNTWKNYYNVDGYLTGKSDEEVQAIMDERMAEGIANILLPSWVDTPDSGISYIAVYKVYGGRGDGLYGMSFMYNEETKKFEKTAGPVKR
;
A
#
# COMPACT_ATOMS: atom_id res chain seq x y z
N MET A 1 0.52 41.91 -11.85
CA MET A 1 0.61 43.07 -10.94
C MET A 1 -0.16 42.75 -9.68
N MET A 2 0.52 42.80 -8.54
CA MET A 2 0.02 42.52 -7.20
C MET A 2 -0.96 43.61 -6.74
N LYS A 3 -1.95 43.25 -5.92
CA LYS A 3 -2.40 44.13 -4.82
C LYS A 3 -2.63 43.29 -3.57
N LYS A 4 -1.68 43.43 -2.64
CA LYS A 4 -1.80 43.07 -1.23
C LYS A 4 -2.77 44.06 -0.58
N TYR A 5 -3.77 43.58 0.13
CA TYR A 5 -4.51 44.41 1.09
C TYR A 5 -4.14 43.94 2.49
N ILE A 6 -3.21 44.69 3.09
CA ILE A 6 -3.01 44.75 4.53
C ILE A 6 -3.99 45.81 5.02
N TRP A 7 -4.98 45.43 5.83
CA TRP A 7 -5.72 46.41 6.62
C TRP A 7 -5.38 46.20 8.08
N ALA A 8 -4.64 47.18 8.59
CA ALA A 8 -4.27 47.33 9.98
C ALA A 8 -5.51 47.70 10.80
N SER A 9 -5.70 47.01 11.92
CA SER A 9 -6.61 47.43 12.97
C SER A 9 -6.14 48.77 13.54
N MET A 10 -6.99 49.79 13.48
CA MET A 10 -6.72 51.06 14.13
C MET A 10 -7.81 51.34 15.17
N PHE A 11 -7.34 51.61 16.38
CA PHE A 11 -8.10 51.99 17.57
C PHE A 11 -9.15 53.07 17.30
N ALA A 12 -10.35 52.90 17.84
CA ALA A 12 -11.17 54.00 18.33
C ALA A 12 -11.61 53.67 19.75
N ALA A 13 -11.06 54.41 20.72
CA ALA A 13 -11.48 54.37 22.11
C ALA A 13 -12.45 55.54 22.38
N ILE A 14 -13.44 55.25 23.25
CA ILE A 14 -14.27 56.15 24.06
C ILE A 14 -15.57 56.66 23.41
N ALA A 15 -16.70 56.11 23.87
CA ALA A 15 -17.62 56.82 24.78
C ALA A 15 -18.69 55.86 25.34
N MET A 16 -18.61 55.56 26.64
CA MET A 16 -19.78 55.08 27.39
C MET A 16 -20.71 56.27 27.59
N LEU A 17 -21.80 56.32 26.84
CA LEU A 17 -23.00 57.06 27.21
C LEU A 17 -24.19 56.14 27.00
N THR A 18 -24.79 55.76 28.12
CA THR A 18 -26.09 55.11 28.20
C THR A 18 -27.14 55.98 27.54
N GLY A 19 -27.79 55.50 26.47
CA GLY A 19 -28.94 56.19 25.90
C GLY A 19 -29.18 55.84 24.43
N CYS A 20 -30.03 54.83 24.22
CA CYS A 20 -30.68 54.45 22.97
C CYS A 20 -29.76 53.96 21.85
N ASP A 21 -30.24 52.89 21.22
CA ASP A 21 -29.64 52.22 20.08
C ASP A 21 -29.60 53.17 18.88
N TYR A 22 -28.52 53.95 18.77
CA TYR A 22 -28.32 54.92 17.68
C TYR A 22 -28.39 54.25 16.30
N ASN A 23 -28.10 52.95 16.21
CA ASN A 23 -28.20 52.19 14.96
C ASN A 23 -29.66 51.88 14.57
N GLU A 24 -30.54 51.61 15.54
CA GLU A 24 -31.95 51.25 15.30
C GLU A 24 -32.75 52.40 14.67
N ASP A 25 -32.51 53.65 15.12
CA ASP A 25 -33.23 54.83 14.63
C ASP A 25 -32.66 55.44 13.33
N ASN A 26 -31.42 55.11 12.95
CA ASN A 26 -30.72 55.80 11.85
C ASN A 26 -30.34 54.90 10.66
N PHE A 27 -30.42 53.58 10.80
CA PHE A 27 -30.01 52.63 9.77
C PHE A 27 -30.96 51.43 9.68
N GLU A 28 -32.14 51.62 9.07
CA GLU A 28 -33.07 50.52 8.76
C GLU A 28 -32.36 49.43 7.93
N GLY A 29 -32.39 48.18 8.43
CA GLY A 29 -31.78 47.01 7.80
C GLY A 29 -30.35 46.66 8.25
N TYR A 30 -29.73 47.45 9.14
CA TYR A 30 -28.40 47.09 9.70
C TYR A 30 -28.45 46.04 10.82
N ASN A 31 -29.58 45.88 11.51
CA ASN A 31 -29.77 44.85 12.54
C ASN A 31 -29.76 43.42 12.00
N ASP A 32 -29.95 43.24 10.68
CA ASP A 32 -29.94 41.93 10.02
C ASP A 32 -28.58 41.56 9.40
N ILE A 33 -27.58 42.46 9.47
CA ILE A 33 -26.22 42.13 9.03
C ILE A 33 -25.50 41.44 10.18
N LYS A 34 -25.65 40.12 10.25
CA LYS A 34 -24.81 39.29 11.12
C LYS A 34 -23.36 39.39 10.62
N ILE A 35 -22.54 40.23 11.25
CA ILE A 35 -21.11 40.31 10.95
C ILE A 35 -20.52 38.95 11.32
N THR A 36 -20.15 38.16 10.30
CA THR A 36 -19.49 36.86 10.50
C THR A 36 -17.98 37.04 10.46
N ASP A 37 -17.27 36.62 11.50
CA ASP A 37 -15.81 36.62 11.58
C ASP A 37 -15.26 35.28 11.08
N VAL A 38 -15.34 35.08 9.76
CA VAL A 38 -14.83 33.87 9.08
C VAL A 38 -13.33 34.03 8.87
N ALA A 39 -12.53 33.25 9.61
CA ALA A 39 -11.08 33.25 9.48
C ALA A 39 -10.61 32.38 8.31
N GLN A 40 -9.55 32.85 7.64
CA GLN A 40 -8.82 32.10 6.60
C GLN A 40 -7.34 32.09 6.97
N TYR A 41 -6.74 30.91 7.06
CA TYR A 41 -5.32 30.77 7.40
C TYR A 41 -4.58 29.87 6.42
N GLU A 42 -3.43 30.34 5.93
CA GLU A 42 -2.45 29.50 5.26
C GLU A 42 -1.08 29.74 5.91
N GLY A 43 -0.39 28.66 6.28
CA GLY A 43 0.94 28.78 6.88
C GLY A 43 1.48 27.45 7.39
N GLU A 44 2.57 27.51 8.16
CA GLU A 44 3.19 26.32 8.74
C GLU A 44 2.62 26.00 10.13
N PHE A 45 2.79 24.75 10.55
CA PHE A 45 2.52 24.33 11.90
C PHE A 45 3.58 24.92 12.85
N THR A 46 3.15 25.79 13.74
CA THR A 46 4.00 26.46 14.74
C THR A 46 3.75 25.95 16.16
N GLY A 47 3.00 24.86 16.32
CA GLY A 47 2.79 24.22 17.61
C GLY A 47 3.96 23.30 17.98
N ASN A 48 3.79 22.54 19.07
CA ASN A 48 4.81 21.59 19.50
C ASN A 48 4.69 20.27 18.72
N TYR A 49 5.79 19.84 18.11
CA TYR A 49 5.90 18.49 17.56
C TYR A 49 6.16 17.45 18.66
N PRO A 50 5.89 16.16 18.38
CA PRO A 50 6.44 15.04 19.14
C PRO A 50 7.98 15.10 19.21
N GLY A 51 8.59 14.29 20.09
CA GLY A 51 10.04 14.30 20.32
C GLY A 51 10.86 14.00 19.06
N GLU A 52 10.26 13.28 18.12
CA GLU A 52 10.80 12.88 16.82
C GLU A 52 10.78 14.02 15.79
N GLY A 53 10.04 15.11 16.03
CA GLY A 53 9.96 16.28 15.15
C GLY A 53 8.93 16.19 14.01
N TYR A 54 8.07 15.17 14.02
CA TYR A 54 6.97 14.96 13.07
C TYR A 54 5.83 14.19 13.72
N PHE A 55 4.64 14.24 13.13
CA PHE A 55 3.50 13.40 13.54
C PHE A 55 3.45 12.12 12.71
N THR A 56 3.05 10.99 13.28
CA THR A 56 2.75 9.74 12.55
C THR A 56 1.30 9.31 12.66
N ASP A 57 0.55 9.97 13.55
CA ASP A 57 -0.85 9.68 13.86
C ASP A 57 -1.72 10.92 13.61
N LYS A 58 -2.82 10.72 12.86
CA LYS A 58 -3.75 11.78 12.46
C LYS A 58 -4.48 12.36 13.68
N ALA A 59 -4.79 11.56 14.70
CA ALA A 59 -5.49 12.04 15.89
C ALA A 59 -4.61 12.99 16.73
N SER A 60 -3.34 12.64 16.90
CA SER A 60 -2.34 13.47 17.57
C SER A 60 -2.12 14.78 16.79
N LEU A 61 -2.00 14.70 15.47
CA LEU A 61 -1.93 15.88 14.60
C LEU A 61 -3.19 16.77 14.74
N GLN A 62 -4.38 16.17 14.71
CA GLN A 62 -5.66 16.85 14.87
C GLN A 62 -5.73 17.65 16.17
N ASN A 63 -5.31 17.04 17.29
CA ASN A 63 -5.28 17.72 18.58
C ASN A 63 -4.33 18.92 18.57
N ALA A 64 -3.12 18.74 18.02
CA ALA A 64 -2.10 19.78 17.98
C ALA A 64 -2.50 20.97 17.07
N LEU A 65 -3.08 20.68 15.90
CA LEU A 65 -3.58 21.72 14.98
C LEU A 65 -4.75 22.49 15.59
N ASN A 66 -5.70 21.80 16.20
CA ASN A 66 -6.83 22.45 16.86
C ASN A 66 -6.38 23.36 18.01
N ALA A 67 -5.41 22.93 18.82
CA ALA A 67 -4.84 23.78 19.87
C ALA A 67 -4.14 25.03 19.31
N MET A 68 -3.30 24.87 18.28
CA MET A 68 -2.59 25.98 17.65
C MET A 68 -3.56 26.99 17.01
N LEU A 69 -4.56 26.51 16.25
CA LEU A 69 -5.51 27.38 15.58
C LEU A 69 -6.48 28.06 16.55
N LYS A 70 -6.88 27.41 17.65
CA LYS A 70 -7.66 28.07 18.72
C LYS A 70 -6.88 29.17 19.42
N ALA A 71 -5.59 28.97 19.67
CA ALA A 71 -4.74 30.00 20.25
C ALA A 71 -4.58 31.20 19.29
N LYS A 72 -4.52 30.94 17.98
CA LYS A 72 -4.36 31.97 16.96
C LYS A 72 -5.67 32.71 16.62
N PHE A 73 -6.78 31.98 16.58
CA PHE A 73 -8.12 32.46 16.26
C PHE A 73 -9.06 32.13 17.43
N PRO A 74 -8.95 32.84 18.57
CA PRO A 74 -9.74 32.58 19.77
C PRO A 74 -11.24 32.84 19.57
N TYR A 75 -11.57 33.70 18.60
CA TYR A 75 -12.94 33.99 18.17
C TYR A 75 -12.95 33.88 16.64
N CYS A 76 -13.71 32.93 16.10
CA CYS A 76 -13.99 32.80 14.67
C CYS A 76 -15.30 32.04 14.48
N ASP A 77 -15.97 32.28 13.35
CA ASP A 77 -17.27 31.71 13.07
C ASP A 77 -17.18 30.39 12.30
N LYS A 78 -18.25 29.60 12.40
CA LYS A 78 -18.45 28.39 11.59
C LYS A 78 -18.25 28.72 10.11
N GLY A 79 -17.49 27.88 9.41
CA GLY A 79 -17.10 28.10 8.01
C GLY A 79 -15.71 28.71 7.84
N SER A 80 -15.02 29.05 8.93
CA SER A 80 -13.59 29.37 8.89
C SER A 80 -12.78 28.18 8.38
N SER A 81 -11.70 28.43 7.64
CA SER A 81 -10.85 27.37 7.08
C SER A 81 -9.36 27.68 7.19
N ALA A 82 -8.56 26.61 7.22
CA ALA A 82 -7.11 26.69 7.35
C ALA A 82 -6.40 25.67 6.46
N LYS A 83 -5.22 26.03 5.96
CA LYS A 83 -4.24 25.13 5.34
C LYS A 83 -2.93 25.23 6.10
N VAL A 84 -2.49 24.13 6.68
CA VAL A 84 -1.32 24.11 7.55
C VAL A 84 -0.30 23.10 7.06
N SER A 85 0.86 23.58 6.65
CA SER A 85 2.01 22.73 6.31
C SER A 85 2.59 22.11 7.59
N VAL A 86 2.76 20.79 7.60
CA VAL A 86 3.19 20.02 8.77
C VAL A 86 4.11 18.87 8.37
N ASN A 87 5.13 18.59 9.18
CA ASN A 87 5.96 17.39 8.99
C ASN A 87 5.20 16.17 9.49
N TYR A 88 5.04 15.20 8.62
CA TYR A 88 4.30 13.97 8.87
C TYR A 88 5.08 12.76 8.37
N GLY A 89 5.14 11.71 9.19
CA GLY A 89 5.75 10.44 8.88
C GLY A 89 4.72 9.48 8.30
N ASP A 90 4.86 9.15 7.02
CA ASP A 90 4.12 8.07 6.38
C ASP A 90 4.81 6.75 6.66
N ILE A 91 4.11 5.83 7.32
CA ILE A 91 4.57 4.46 7.51
C ILE A 91 3.98 3.62 6.38
N THR A 92 4.86 3.02 5.58
CA THR A 92 4.50 2.13 4.47
C THR A 92 5.13 0.77 4.69
N LYS A 93 4.49 -0.28 4.19
CA LYS A 93 5.06 -1.62 4.09
C LYS A 93 5.11 -2.01 2.61
N ASP A 94 6.13 -2.74 2.20
CA ASP A 94 6.16 -3.30 0.84
C ASP A 94 5.07 -4.36 0.68
N PHE A 95 4.84 -5.14 1.74
CA PHE A 95 3.75 -6.10 1.87
C PHE A 95 3.09 -5.93 3.22
N GLU A 96 1.76 -5.92 3.25
CA GLU A 96 1.01 -5.99 4.51
C GLU A 96 1.24 -7.33 5.19
N GLU A 97 0.94 -7.45 6.48
CA GLU A 97 0.88 -8.79 7.08
C GLU A 97 -0.31 -9.58 6.48
N VAL A 98 -0.19 -10.90 6.43
CA VAL A 98 -1.30 -11.73 5.94
C VAL A 98 -2.49 -11.59 6.88
N LYS A 99 -3.56 -10.96 6.39
CA LYS A 99 -4.86 -11.00 7.06
C LYS A 99 -5.48 -12.38 6.87
N THR A 100 -5.68 -13.08 7.97
CA THR A 100 -6.33 -14.40 7.96
C THR A 100 -7.86 -14.22 7.98
N ASP A 101 -8.58 -15.14 7.34
CA ASP A 101 -10.04 -15.22 7.47
C ASP A 101 -10.45 -15.87 8.80
N VAL A 102 -9.59 -16.76 9.32
CA VAL A 102 -9.80 -17.50 10.57
C VAL A 102 -8.47 -17.60 11.33
N GLU A 103 -8.49 -17.31 12.62
CA GLU A 103 -7.38 -17.56 13.54
C GLU A 103 -7.77 -18.66 14.51
N TYR A 104 -6.87 -19.62 14.73
CA TYR A 104 -7.12 -20.73 15.64
C TYR A 104 -5.86 -21.09 16.43
N THR A 105 -6.00 -21.21 17.75
CA THR A 105 -4.91 -21.69 18.62
C THR A 105 -5.16 -23.14 18.98
N LEU A 106 -4.19 -24.02 18.69
CA LEU A 106 -4.30 -25.45 18.99
C LEU A 106 -4.48 -25.70 20.50
N THR A 107 -5.43 -26.56 20.83
CA THR A 107 -5.67 -27.06 22.19
C THR A 107 -4.93 -28.36 22.44
N THR A 108 -4.89 -28.82 23.70
CA THR A 108 -4.36 -30.14 24.06
C THR A 108 -5.04 -31.26 23.28
N GLU A 109 -6.36 -31.22 23.13
CA GLU A 109 -7.10 -32.21 22.35
C GLU A 109 -6.69 -32.25 20.88
N ASP A 110 -6.36 -31.09 20.30
CA ASP A 110 -5.88 -31.03 18.92
C ASP A 110 -4.50 -31.70 18.78
N TYR A 111 -3.59 -31.51 19.74
CA TYR A 111 -2.28 -32.20 19.74
C TYR A 111 -2.44 -33.70 19.95
N ASP A 112 -3.29 -34.12 20.90
CA ASP A 112 -3.58 -35.53 21.16
C ASP A 112 -4.14 -36.23 19.92
N ALA A 113 -5.00 -35.55 19.16
CA ALA A 113 -5.52 -36.05 17.88
C ALA A 113 -4.44 -36.21 16.80
N MET A 114 -3.31 -35.50 16.91
CA MET A 114 -2.13 -35.66 16.04
C MET A 114 -1.19 -36.78 16.52
N GLY A 115 -1.52 -37.47 17.60
CA GLY A 115 -0.79 -38.62 18.14
C GLY A 115 -0.02 -38.30 19.42
N THR A 116 0.02 -39.27 20.33
CA THR A 116 0.57 -39.12 21.69
C THR A 116 1.82 -39.98 21.95
N GLU A 117 2.30 -40.70 20.93
CA GLU A 117 3.51 -41.50 21.03
C GLU A 117 4.78 -40.64 21.05
N LYS A 118 5.91 -41.26 21.38
CA LYS A 118 7.20 -40.56 21.40
C LYS A 118 7.52 -39.99 20.01
N GLY A 119 7.73 -38.68 19.93
CA GLY A 119 8.02 -37.97 18.68
C GLY A 119 6.77 -37.46 17.96
N GLN A 120 5.58 -37.56 18.58
CA GLN A 120 4.34 -36.99 18.08
C GLN A 120 3.88 -35.78 18.92
N PRO A 121 3.08 -34.86 18.35
CA PRO A 121 2.79 -33.57 18.99
C PRO A 121 2.03 -33.65 20.32
N GLY A 122 1.10 -34.60 20.46
CA GLY A 122 0.30 -34.82 21.68
C GLY A 122 1.09 -35.35 22.86
N LYS A 123 2.35 -35.76 22.67
CA LYS A 123 3.15 -36.27 23.80
C LYS A 123 3.42 -35.19 24.86
N TYR A 124 3.56 -33.93 24.42
CA TYR A 124 3.91 -32.78 25.26
C TYR A 124 3.10 -31.52 24.91
N ASP A 125 2.03 -31.67 24.14
CA ASP A 125 1.22 -30.57 23.60
C ASP A 125 2.04 -29.49 22.89
N ASN A 126 3.06 -29.90 22.11
CA ASN A 126 3.92 -28.99 21.37
C ASN A 126 4.57 -29.68 20.16
N PHE A 127 5.07 -28.85 19.24
CA PHE A 127 5.97 -29.28 18.18
C PHE A 127 7.43 -29.05 18.59
N ASP A 128 8.36 -29.77 17.95
CA ASP A 128 9.79 -29.52 18.08
C ASP A 128 10.53 -29.72 16.74
N SER A 129 11.84 -29.44 16.72
CA SER A 129 12.67 -29.49 15.51
C SER A 129 12.76 -30.85 14.80
N SER A 130 12.29 -31.93 15.41
CA SER A 130 12.27 -33.27 14.83
C SER A 130 10.97 -33.60 14.06
N MET A 131 9.95 -32.75 14.19
CA MET A 131 8.62 -32.98 13.61
C MET A 131 8.43 -32.22 12.29
N ASP A 132 7.71 -32.83 11.35
CA ASP A 132 7.21 -32.14 10.16
C ASP A 132 5.89 -31.42 10.50
N ILE A 133 6.05 -30.18 10.96
CA ILE A 133 4.93 -29.33 11.39
C ILE A 133 3.93 -29.09 10.26
N ASP A 134 4.38 -28.89 9.01
CA ASP A 134 3.47 -28.62 7.89
C ASP A 134 2.58 -29.81 7.60
N THR A 135 3.12 -31.03 7.67
CA THR A 135 2.34 -32.26 7.47
C THR A 135 1.21 -32.38 8.50
N TYR A 136 1.50 -32.18 9.79
CA TYR A 136 0.48 -32.24 10.84
C TYR A 136 -0.58 -31.13 10.71
N LEU A 137 -0.13 -29.88 10.51
CA LEU A 137 -1.05 -28.75 10.49
C LEU A 137 -1.91 -28.72 9.23
N LYS A 138 -1.42 -29.20 8.08
CA LYS A 138 -2.26 -29.35 6.87
C LYS A 138 -3.35 -30.39 7.08
N ALA A 139 -3.01 -31.56 7.63
CA ALA A 139 -3.99 -32.60 7.95
C ALA A 139 -5.03 -32.10 8.99
N PHE A 140 -4.58 -31.34 9.98
CA PHE A 140 -5.47 -30.64 10.91
C PHE A 140 -6.44 -29.69 10.17
N CYS A 141 -5.93 -28.88 9.25
CA CYS A 141 -6.77 -27.97 8.48
C CYS A 141 -7.77 -28.71 7.56
N GLU A 142 -7.38 -29.83 6.96
CA GLU A 142 -8.25 -30.68 6.13
C GLU A 142 -9.47 -31.17 6.89
N THR A 143 -9.31 -31.51 8.16
CA THR A 143 -10.38 -32.02 9.02
C THR A 143 -11.19 -30.90 9.68
N LYS A 144 -10.50 -29.97 10.36
CA LYS A 144 -11.14 -28.89 11.14
C LYS A 144 -11.86 -27.87 10.26
N PHE A 145 -11.32 -27.57 9.08
CA PHE A 145 -11.76 -26.50 8.19
C PHE A 145 -12.20 -27.05 6.81
N ALA A 146 -12.72 -28.29 6.80
CA ALA A 146 -13.20 -28.99 5.62
C ALA A 146 -14.28 -28.22 4.83
N ASP A 147 -15.09 -27.41 5.52
CA ASP A 147 -16.22 -26.69 4.92
C ASP A 147 -15.88 -25.29 4.38
N LEU A 148 -14.67 -24.77 4.63
CA LEU A 148 -14.29 -23.45 4.12
C LEU A 148 -14.25 -23.43 2.58
N ALA A 149 -14.56 -22.30 1.96
CA ALA A 149 -14.43 -22.15 0.51
C ALA A 149 -12.94 -22.14 0.08
N VAL A 150 -12.67 -22.56 -1.17
CA VAL A 150 -11.33 -22.39 -1.78
C VAL A 150 -10.95 -20.91 -1.77
N GLY A 151 -9.69 -20.62 -1.45
CA GLY A 151 -9.14 -19.27 -1.31
C GLY A 151 -9.11 -18.75 0.14
N LYS A 152 -9.83 -19.39 1.08
CA LYS A 152 -9.83 -18.99 2.50
C LYS A 152 -8.48 -19.21 3.18
N ILE A 153 -8.08 -18.24 3.99
CA ILE A 153 -6.79 -18.19 4.68
C ILE A 153 -6.98 -18.43 6.18
N VAL A 154 -6.22 -19.36 6.75
CA VAL A 154 -6.28 -19.71 8.18
C VAL A 154 -4.91 -19.53 8.82
N GLY A 155 -4.86 -18.82 9.95
CA GLY A 155 -3.69 -18.75 10.83
C GLY A 155 -3.81 -19.74 11.99
N ILE A 156 -2.84 -20.64 12.12
CA ILE A 156 -2.78 -21.63 13.19
C ILE A 156 -1.67 -21.26 14.17
N SER A 157 -2.04 -20.90 15.39
CA SER A 157 -1.13 -20.69 16.51
C SER A 157 -0.88 -22.01 17.23
N TYR A 158 0.39 -22.36 17.43
CA TYR A 158 0.82 -23.62 18.05
C TYR A 158 2.01 -23.40 18.99
N LYS A 159 2.20 -24.32 19.93
CA LYS A 159 3.32 -24.36 20.87
C LYS A 159 4.51 -25.04 20.21
N TYR A 160 5.69 -24.44 20.33
CA TYR A 160 6.95 -24.98 19.82
C TYR A 160 8.01 -25.02 20.91
N TYR A 161 8.71 -26.15 21.04
CA TYR A 161 9.76 -26.36 22.03
C TYR A 161 11.16 -26.28 21.41
N ALA A 162 11.96 -25.35 21.93
CA ALA A 162 13.39 -25.23 21.65
C ALA A 162 14.14 -24.76 22.91
N GLY A 163 14.24 -25.64 23.90
CA GLY A 163 14.79 -25.31 25.23
C GLY A 163 13.78 -24.64 26.16
N SER A 164 12.86 -23.85 25.60
CA SER A 164 11.63 -23.37 26.23
C SER A 164 10.46 -23.49 25.25
N VAL A 165 9.22 -23.40 25.76
CA VAL A 165 8.02 -23.39 24.93
C VAL A 165 7.70 -21.95 24.51
N SER A 166 7.53 -21.72 23.22
CA SER A 166 7.01 -20.48 22.63
C SER A 166 5.75 -20.75 21.82
N PHE A 167 5.02 -19.70 21.46
CA PHE A 167 3.93 -19.78 20.48
C PHE A 167 4.43 -19.30 19.12
N LEU A 168 4.18 -20.09 18.09
CA LEU A 168 4.45 -19.76 16.70
C LEU A 168 3.14 -19.80 15.91
N VAL A 169 3.10 -19.11 14.78
CA VAL A 169 1.95 -19.10 13.87
C VAL A 169 2.39 -19.62 12.51
N LYS A 170 1.55 -20.47 11.89
CA LYS A 170 1.65 -20.81 10.47
C LYS A 170 0.36 -20.46 9.75
N VAL A 171 0.49 -19.95 8.54
CA VAL A 171 -0.65 -19.51 7.73
C VAL A 171 -0.81 -20.44 6.53
N TYR A 172 -2.05 -20.86 6.28
CA TYR A 172 -2.41 -21.75 5.18
C TYR A 172 -3.56 -21.17 4.37
N GLN A 173 -3.55 -21.42 3.06
CA GLN A 173 -4.68 -21.12 2.18
C GLN A 173 -5.29 -22.41 1.65
N LYS A 174 -6.63 -22.47 1.66
CA LYS A 174 -7.37 -23.57 1.08
C LYS A 174 -7.30 -23.52 -0.44
N THR A 175 -6.87 -24.61 -1.04
CA THR A 175 -6.83 -24.83 -2.49
C THR A 175 -7.82 -25.93 -2.87
N ALA A 176 -8.04 -26.13 -4.16
CA ALA A 176 -8.85 -27.26 -4.64
C ALA A 176 -8.24 -28.64 -4.28
N ALA A 177 -6.93 -28.69 -4.02
CA ALA A 177 -6.19 -29.92 -3.74
C ALA A 177 -5.87 -30.13 -2.24
N GLY A 178 -6.41 -29.30 -1.33
CA GLY A 178 -6.10 -29.32 0.10
C GLY A 178 -5.53 -27.99 0.58
N TRP A 179 -4.56 -28.01 1.49
CA TRP A 179 -4.02 -26.81 2.13
C TRP A 179 -2.54 -26.57 1.80
N ASN A 180 -2.21 -25.34 1.40
CA ASN A 180 -0.83 -24.92 1.14
C ASN A 180 -0.41 -23.83 2.11
N VAL A 181 0.88 -23.81 2.47
CA VAL A 181 1.47 -22.69 3.22
C VAL A 181 1.26 -21.42 2.39
N TYR A 182 0.75 -20.38 3.04
CA TYR A 182 0.42 -19.13 2.38
C TYR A 182 1.24 -17.99 2.95
N SER A 183 1.77 -17.19 2.02
CA SER A 183 2.42 -15.90 2.26
C SER A 183 1.96 -14.98 1.13
N ASN A 184 1.63 -13.74 1.47
CA ASN A 184 1.35 -12.71 0.46
C ASN A 184 2.64 -12.16 -0.18
N PHE A 185 3.80 -12.55 0.32
CA PHE A 185 5.09 -12.34 -0.32
C PHE A 185 5.63 -13.65 -0.90
N THR A 186 6.04 -13.61 -2.17
CA THR A 186 6.80 -14.68 -2.81
C THR A 186 8.07 -14.07 -3.44
N PRO A 187 9.27 -14.56 -3.09
CA PRO A 187 10.50 -14.05 -3.68
C PRO A 187 10.59 -14.45 -5.17
N ASP A 188 11.14 -13.58 -6.01
CA ASP A 188 11.31 -13.86 -7.45
C ASP A 188 12.22 -15.06 -7.72
N LYS A 189 13.15 -15.33 -6.79
CA LYS A 189 14.08 -16.46 -6.85
C LYS A 189 14.27 -17.10 -5.48
N LYS A 190 14.44 -18.42 -5.49
CA LYS A 190 14.94 -19.20 -4.35
C LYS A 190 16.23 -19.89 -4.75
N TYR A 191 17.26 -19.81 -3.91
CA TYR A 191 18.56 -20.43 -4.18
C TYR A 191 19.11 -21.12 -2.93
N THR A 192 19.48 -22.39 -3.03
CA THR A 192 20.13 -23.12 -1.96
C THR A 192 21.63 -23.21 -2.25
N LEU A 193 22.47 -22.71 -1.36
CA LEU A 193 23.92 -22.77 -1.53
C LEU A 193 24.40 -24.22 -1.57
N SER A 194 25.10 -24.57 -2.64
CA SER A 194 25.87 -25.80 -2.78
C SER A 194 27.22 -25.69 -2.04
N ASP A 195 27.89 -26.82 -1.86
CA ASP A 195 29.23 -26.84 -1.26
C ASP A 195 30.25 -26.00 -2.06
N ASP A 196 30.16 -25.99 -3.39
CA ASP A 196 31.03 -25.23 -4.28
C ASP A 196 30.78 -23.72 -4.16
N ASP A 197 29.54 -23.31 -3.88
CA ASP A 197 29.22 -21.89 -3.65
C ASP A 197 29.96 -21.36 -2.43
N TYR A 198 30.05 -22.13 -1.34
CA TYR A 198 30.86 -21.73 -0.17
C TYR A 198 32.34 -21.62 -0.51
N VAL A 199 32.88 -22.58 -1.26
CA VAL A 199 34.28 -22.56 -1.73
C VAL A 199 34.56 -21.30 -2.55
N SER A 200 33.62 -20.88 -3.39
CA SER A 200 33.73 -19.65 -4.19
C SER A 200 33.78 -18.35 -3.36
N MET A 201 33.33 -18.41 -2.10
CA MET A 201 33.33 -17.31 -1.13
C MET A 201 34.59 -17.30 -0.23
N GLY A 202 35.56 -18.18 -0.49
CA GLY A 202 36.83 -18.25 0.23
C GLY A 202 36.99 -19.54 1.02
N THR A 203 38.23 -20.02 1.20
CA THR A 203 38.55 -21.31 1.85
C THR A 203 39.53 -21.19 3.02
N GLU A 204 39.97 -19.97 3.34
CA GLU A 204 40.85 -19.69 4.46
C GLU A 204 40.12 -19.80 5.80
N LYS A 205 40.88 -19.76 6.90
CA LYS A 205 40.31 -19.82 8.25
C LYS A 205 39.47 -18.57 8.50
N GLY A 206 38.18 -18.78 8.78
CA GLY A 206 37.22 -17.68 8.96
C GLY A 206 36.40 -17.37 7.72
N GLU A 207 36.60 -18.11 6.62
CA GLU A 207 35.82 -17.98 5.39
C GLU A 207 34.82 -19.14 5.21
N PRO A 208 33.68 -18.92 4.52
CA PRO A 208 32.57 -19.88 4.49
C PRO A 208 32.93 -21.23 3.84
N GLY A 209 33.84 -21.25 2.86
CA GLY A 209 34.23 -22.45 2.13
C GLY A 209 35.09 -23.41 2.92
N LYS A 210 35.71 -22.97 4.04
CA LYS A 210 36.54 -23.85 4.86
C LYS A 210 35.77 -25.05 5.41
N TYR A 211 34.54 -24.79 5.87
CA TYR A 211 33.66 -25.81 6.43
C TYR A 211 32.33 -25.94 5.67
N LYS A 212 32.20 -25.21 4.55
CA LYS A 212 30.99 -25.20 3.71
C LYS A 212 29.74 -24.79 4.51
N ASN A 213 29.91 -23.84 5.41
CA ASN A 213 28.86 -23.24 6.22
C ASN A 213 29.32 -21.88 6.75
N PHE A 214 28.36 -21.07 7.18
CA PHE A 214 28.59 -19.84 7.95
C PHE A 214 28.62 -20.14 9.45
N ASP A 215 29.28 -19.29 10.24
CA ASP A 215 29.20 -19.30 11.70
C ASP A 215 29.09 -17.88 12.26
N ALA A 216 28.97 -17.75 13.59
CA ALA A 216 28.76 -16.47 14.27
C ALA A 216 29.89 -15.44 14.09
N ASN A 217 31.08 -15.85 13.62
CA ASN A 217 32.21 -14.96 13.36
C ASN A 217 32.27 -14.47 11.91
N MET A 218 31.33 -14.91 11.05
CA MET A 218 31.29 -14.52 9.65
C MET A 218 30.18 -13.49 9.40
N ASP A 219 30.50 -12.43 8.66
CA ASP A 219 29.48 -11.46 8.21
C ASP A 219 28.73 -11.99 6.98
N ILE A 220 27.58 -12.60 7.22
CA ILE A 220 26.70 -13.14 6.18
C ILE A 220 26.30 -12.05 5.17
N ASN A 221 26.09 -10.81 5.63
CA ASN A 221 25.69 -9.69 4.79
C ASN A 221 26.85 -9.09 3.99
N PHE A 222 28.08 -9.47 4.27
CA PHE A 222 29.21 -9.23 3.38
C PHE A 222 29.24 -10.27 2.24
N TYR A 223 29.16 -11.56 2.58
CA TYR A 223 29.36 -12.64 1.59
C TYR A 223 28.17 -12.83 0.64
N LEU A 224 26.94 -12.89 1.16
CA LEU A 224 25.77 -13.28 0.35
C LEU A 224 25.44 -12.25 -0.75
N PRO A 225 25.48 -10.92 -0.52
CA PRO A 225 25.31 -9.95 -1.60
C PRO A 225 26.33 -10.07 -2.73
N ILE A 226 27.60 -10.32 -2.39
CA ILE A 226 28.67 -10.50 -3.38
C ILE A 226 28.44 -11.78 -4.19
N PHE A 227 28.08 -12.88 -3.52
CA PHE A 227 27.71 -14.13 -4.16
C PHE A 227 26.52 -13.93 -5.12
N LEU A 228 25.42 -13.33 -4.65
CA LEU A 228 24.22 -13.08 -5.44
C LEU A 228 24.51 -12.24 -6.69
N ARG A 229 25.38 -11.22 -6.57
CA ARG A 229 25.77 -10.39 -7.73
C ARG A 229 26.48 -11.20 -8.80
N LYS A 230 27.34 -12.14 -8.40
CA LYS A 230 28.06 -13.06 -9.31
C LYS A 230 27.13 -14.13 -9.89
N ALA A 231 26.26 -14.72 -9.07
CA ALA A 231 25.33 -15.77 -9.47
C ALA A 231 24.23 -15.23 -10.43
N PHE A 232 23.80 -13.98 -10.24
CA PHE A 232 22.71 -13.37 -11.01
C PHE A 232 23.11 -12.01 -11.62
N PRO A 233 24.04 -11.98 -12.58
CA PRO A 233 24.67 -10.74 -13.08
C PRO A 233 23.71 -9.80 -13.83
N TYR A 234 22.63 -10.33 -14.40
CA TYR A 234 21.66 -9.59 -15.23
C TYR A 234 20.32 -9.34 -14.50
N THR A 235 20.35 -9.29 -13.17
CA THR A 235 19.15 -9.03 -12.36
C THR A 235 18.67 -7.58 -12.53
N LYS A 236 17.35 -7.37 -12.65
CA LYS A 236 16.74 -6.05 -12.71
C LYS A 236 16.52 -5.49 -11.30
N SER A 237 16.60 -4.16 -11.16
CA SER A 237 16.24 -3.47 -9.91
C SER A 237 14.82 -3.87 -9.46
N GLY A 238 14.63 -4.02 -8.15
CA GLY A 238 13.42 -4.50 -7.50
C GLY A 238 13.35 -6.01 -7.29
N ALA A 239 14.17 -6.81 -7.98
CA ALA A 239 14.11 -8.27 -7.87
C ALA A 239 14.55 -8.77 -6.49
N THR A 240 13.93 -9.85 -6.03
CA THR A 240 14.14 -10.47 -4.72
C THR A 240 14.72 -11.88 -4.83
N CYS A 241 15.49 -12.30 -3.83
CA CYS A 241 16.04 -13.65 -3.75
C CYS A 241 16.10 -14.14 -2.30
N GLU A 242 15.43 -15.26 -2.03
CA GLU A 242 15.57 -16.03 -0.79
C GLU A 242 16.73 -17.03 -0.95
N ILE A 243 17.78 -16.88 -0.14
CA ILE A 243 18.89 -17.83 -0.07
C ILE A 243 18.71 -18.76 1.12
N SER A 244 18.84 -20.07 0.90
CA SER A 244 19.05 -21.06 1.95
C SER A 244 20.54 -21.40 2.10
N TYR A 245 21.07 -21.33 3.32
CA TYR A 245 22.48 -21.57 3.63
C TYR A 245 22.65 -22.39 4.92
N LYS A 246 23.78 -23.07 5.06
CA LYS A 246 24.19 -23.84 6.23
C LYS A 246 24.82 -22.89 7.24
N PHE A 247 24.39 -22.95 8.50
CA PHE A 247 24.91 -22.17 9.62
C PHE A 247 25.27 -23.09 10.80
N TYR A 248 26.50 -22.98 11.30
CA TYR A 248 27.01 -23.74 12.43
C TYR A 248 26.95 -22.91 13.72
N ALA A 249 26.25 -23.43 14.71
CA ALA A 249 26.22 -22.93 16.09
C ALA A 249 25.99 -24.09 17.05
N ASP A 250 26.50 -23.99 18.27
CA ASP A 250 26.25 -24.97 19.34
C ASP A 250 26.50 -26.43 18.94
N LYS A 251 27.60 -26.67 18.19
CA LYS A 251 28.00 -27.99 17.66
C LYS A 251 27.01 -28.62 16.67
N LYS A 252 26.09 -27.83 16.11
CA LYS A 252 25.09 -28.26 15.13
C LYS A 252 25.13 -27.36 13.91
N THR A 253 25.08 -27.96 12.72
CA THR A 253 24.84 -27.24 11.47
C THR A 253 23.35 -27.31 11.15
N THR A 254 22.75 -26.16 10.87
CA THR A 254 21.34 -26.01 10.51
C THR A 254 21.22 -25.26 9.20
N VAL A 255 20.13 -25.47 8.46
CA VAL A 255 19.82 -24.63 7.30
C VAL A 255 19.06 -23.40 7.79
N LYS A 256 19.51 -22.22 7.39
CA LYS A 256 18.86 -20.92 7.60
C LYS A 256 18.48 -20.32 6.25
N THR A 257 17.56 -19.37 6.28
CA THR A 257 17.22 -18.56 5.11
C THR A 257 17.52 -17.09 5.37
N ALA A 258 17.82 -16.37 4.29
CA ALA A 258 17.92 -14.91 4.27
C ALA A 258 17.33 -14.40 2.96
N LEU A 259 16.69 -13.24 3.00
CA LEU A 259 16.03 -12.63 1.85
C LEU A 259 16.76 -11.34 1.48
N TYR A 260 17.00 -11.14 0.19
CA TYR A 260 17.67 -9.97 -0.36
C TYR A 260 16.84 -9.34 -1.49
N LYS A 261 16.95 -8.01 -1.65
CA LYS A 261 16.37 -7.24 -2.75
C LYS A 261 17.47 -6.49 -3.48
N PHE A 262 17.45 -6.52 -4.81
CA PHE A 262 18.42 -5.86 -5.66
C PHE A 262 17.96 -4.43 -5.99
N ASP A 263 18.75 -3.42 -5.67
CA ASP A 263 18.41 -2.01 -5.95
C ASP A 263 18.78 -1.56 -7.37
N GLY A 264 19.47 -2.40 -8.14
CA GLY A 264 20.05 -2.08 -9.45
C GLY A 264 21.58 -2.06 -9.44
N ASN A 265 22.19 -1.99 -8.26
CA ASN A 265 23.63 -1.98 -8.05
C ASN A 265 24.06 -3.10 -7.07
N VAL A 266 23.41 -3.22 -5.92
CA VAL A 266 23.73 -4.11 -4.81
C VAL A 266 22.50 -4.88 -4.32
N TRP A 267 22.73 -6.10 -3.82
CA TRP A 267 21.73 -6.87 -3.09
C TRP A 267 21.79 -6.50 -1.61
N THR A 268 20.68 -6.08 -1.03
CA THR A 268 20.60 -5.70 0.38
C THR A 268 19.62 -6.61 1.10
N ALA A 269 19.90 -6.94 2.37
CA ALA A 269 18.97 -7.72 3.19
C ALA A 269 17.60 -7.04 3.17
N TYR A 270 16.56 -7.85 3.00
CA TYR A 270 15.22 -7.36 2.73
C TYR A 270 14.22 -8.07 3.61
N ASP A 271 13.44 -7.27 4.32
CA ASP A 271 12.25 -7.71 5.04
C ASP A 271 11.03 -7.08 4.36
N PRO A 272 10.19 -7.86 3.66
CA PRO A 272 9.03 -7.36 2.94
C PRO A 272 7.94 -6.80 3.86
N PHE A 273 7.98 -7.13 5.15
CA PHE A 273 6.98 -6.71 6.14
C PHE A 273 7.48 -5.57 7.05
N ALA A 274 8.73 -5.17 6.88
CA ALA A 274 9.31 -4.08 7.66
C ALA A 274 8.59 -2.75 7.36
N GLU A 275 8.30 -2.02 8.43
CA GLU A 275 7.75 -0.67 8.35
C GLU A 275 8.82 0.31 7.86
N VAL A 276 8.52 0.96 6.74
CA VAL A 276 9.32 2.01 6.14
C VAL A 276 8.66 3.35 6.48
N LEU A 277 9.30 4.10 7.36
CA LEU A 277 8.91 5.46 7.71
C LEU A 277 9.52 6.47 6.73
N THR A 278 8.68 7.21 6.02
CA THR A 278 9.08 8.35 5.19
C THR A 278 8.50 9.63 5.75
N VAL A 279 9.35 10.53 6.22
CA VAL A 279 8.92 11.85 6.71
C VAL A 279 8.87 12.83 5.55
N SER A 280 7.72 13.49 5.36
CA SER A 280 7.54 14.53 4.34
C SER A 280 6.69 15.67 4.89
N THR A 281 6.71 16.81 4.21
CA THR A 281 5.78 17.90 4.51
C THR A 281 4.43 17.62 3.86
N LYS A 282 3.39 17.56 4.67
CA LYS A 282 1.98 17.49 4.26
C LYS A 282 1.29 18.83 4.51
N ILE A 283 0.14 19.03 3.90
CA ILE A 283 -0.75 20.18 4.06
C ILE A 283 -2.06 19.66 4.67
N ALA A 284 -2.28 19.96 5.95
CA ALA A 284 -3.56 19.72 6.59
C ALA A 284 -4.55 20.83 6.17
N GLU A 285 -5.63 20.46 5.50
CA GLU A 285 -6.78 21.34 5.27
C GLU A 285 -7.77 21.15 6.42
N LEU A 286 -8.22 22.24 7.04
CA LEU A 286 -9.13 22.23 8.18
C LEU A 286 -10.31 23.18 7.99
N THR A 287 -11.43 22.85 8.62
CA THR A 287 -12.59 23.73 8.76
C THR A 287 -13.00 23.85 10.22
N TYR A 288 -13.48 25.03 10.62
CA TYR A 288 -14.06 25.28 11.93
C TYR A 288 -15.57 25.04 11.92
N ASP A 289 -16.05 24.17 12.80
CA ASP A 289 -17.47 23.79 12.89
C ASP A 289 -18.30 24.70 13.82
N GLY A 290 -17.67 25.67 14.49
CA GLY A 290 -18.26 26.51 15.53
C GLY A 290 -17.70 26.24 16.94
N ALA A 291 -17.02 25.10 17.14
CA ALA A 291 -16.41 24.72 18.41
C ALA A 291 -14.95 24.21 18.26
N THR A 292 -14.63 23.55 17.17
CA THR A 292 -13.33 22.90 16.91
C THR A 292 -12.89 23.04 15.46
N TRP A 293 -11.57 23.15 15.27
CA TRP A 293 -10.94 23.05 13.97
C TRP A 293 -10.72 21.58 13.64
N ASN A 294 -11.35 21.07 12.58
CA ASN A 294 -11.27 19.66 12.17
C ASN A 294 -10.50 19.52 10.86
N ILE A 295 -9.58 18.58 10.78
CA ILE A 295 -8.89 18.19 9.55
C ILE A 295 -9.92 17.58 8.61
N VAL A 296 -10.15 18.23 7.47
CA VAL A 296 -10.97 17.70 6.38
C VAL A 296 -10.14 16.88 5.41
N ARG A 297 -8.88 17.26 5.18
CA ARG A 297 -7.92 16.53 4.32
C ARG A 297 -6.51 16.69 4.86
N LEU A 298 -5.68 15.67 4.70
CA LEU A 298 -4.25 15.75 5.00
C LEU A 298 -3.47 15.51 3.72
N LEU A 299 -3.37 16.55 2.90
CA LEU A 299 -2.81 16.48 1.56
C LEU A 299 -1.30 16.27 1.62
N GLY A 300 -0.83 15.19 1.03
CA GLY A 300 0.60 14.90 0.94
C GLY A 300 0.87 13.44 1.23
N GLY A 301 1.88 12.91 0.54
CA GLY A 301 2.04 11.47 0.39
C GLY A 301 1.42 10.96 -0.91
N THR A 302 1.90 9.82 -1.37
CA THR A 302 1.47 9.21 -2.62
C THR A 302 1.54 7.71 -2.48
N LYS A 303 0.46 7.02 -2.82
CA LYS A 303 0.47 5.56 -2.98
C LYS A 303 0.57 5.25 -4.46
N VAL A 304 1.72 4.76 -4.90
CA VAL A 304 1.95 4.33 -6.29
C VAL A 304 1.61 2.85 -6.39
N ILE A 305 0.67 2.50 -7.27
CA ILE A 305 0.26 1.12 -7.52
C ILE A 305 0.50 0.84 -9.00
N THR A 306 1.30 -0.18 -9.31
CA THR A 306 1.55 -0.59 -10.70
C THR A 306 0.68 -1.80 -11.03
N MET A 307 -0.09 -1.70 -12.11
CA MET A 307 -0.97 -2.78 -12.56
C MET A 307 -0.18 -4.07 -12.84
N ALA A 308 -0.60 -5.15 -12.22
CA ALA A 308 -0.20 -6.52 -12.50
C ALA A 308 -1.15 -7.20 -13.49
N GLU A 309 -0.82 -8.41 -13.92
CA GLU A 309 -1.63 -9.20 -14.87
C GLU A 309 -3.10 -9.35 -14.45
N ALA A 310 -3.33 -9.60 -13.15
CA ALA A 310 -4.67 -9.73 -12.59
C ALA A 310 -5.52 -8.46 -12.77
N ASP A 311 -4.91 -7.27 -12.78
CA ASP A 311 -5.62 -6.00 -12.94
C ASP A 311 -6.07 -5.79 -14.38
N TYR A 312 -5.22 -6.16 -15.35
CA TYR A 312 -5.62 -6.18 -16.76
C TYR A 312 -6.76 -7.18 -16.99
N GLN A 313 -6.72 -8.34 -16.32
CA GLN A 313 -7.80 -9.34 -16.39
C GLN A 313 -9.08 -8.84 -15.71
N ALA A 314 -9.00 -8.07 -14.63
CA ALA A 314 -10.16 -7.48 -13.97
C ALA A 314 -10.93 -6.52 -14.91
N LEU A 315 -10.21 -5.73 -15.71
CA LEU A 315 -10.82 -4.90 -16.76
C LEU A 315 -11.53 -5.74 -17.82
N VAL A 316 -10.93 -6.84 -18.28
CA VAL A 316 -11.54 -7.79 -19.24
C VAL A 316 -12.80 -8.43 -18.66
N ALA A 317 -12.76 -8.86 -17.40
CA ALA A 317 -13.91 -9.44 -16.71
C ALA A 317 -15.06 -8.43 -16.58
N TRP A 318 -14.76 -7.17 -16.25
CA TRP A 318 -15.77 -6.12 -16.18
C TRP A 318 -16.42 -5.86 -17.55
N VAL A 319 -15.64 -5.81 -18.63
CA VAL A 319 -16.17 -5.63 -19.99
C VAL A 319 -17.01 -6.83 -20.42
N THR A 320 -16.62 -8.04 -20.03
CA THR A 320 -17.42 -9.25 -20.28
C THR A 320 -18.82 -9.15 -19.66
N ALA A 321 -18.90 -8.66 -18.42
CA ALA A 321 -20.17 -8.52 -17.71
C ALA A 321 -21.01 -7.32 -18.16
N ASN A 322 -20.38 -6.19 -18.52
CA ASN A 322 -21.06 -4.91 -18.68
C ASN A 322 -21.11 -4.38 -20.12
N LYS A 323 -20.16 -4.78 -20.97
CA LYS A 323 -19.98 -4.29 -22.35
C LYS A 323 -19.53 -5.42 -23.30
N PRO A 324 -20.23 -6.57 -23.36
CA PRO A 324 -19.75 -7.76 -24.08
C PRO A 324 -19.50 -7.53 -25.58
N ALA A 325 -20.14 -6.52 -26.19
CA ALA A 325 -19.90 -6.13 -27.59
C ALA A 325 -18.45 -5.64 -27.85
N PHE A 326 -17.73 -5.24 -26.80
CA PHE A 326 -16.33 -4.82 -26.86
C PHE A 326 -15.34 -5.95 -26.56
N LEU A 327 -15.76 -7.20 -26.46
CA LEU A 327 -14.81 -8.31 -26.28
C LEU A 327 -13.98 -8.56 -27.54
N SER A 328 -12.74 -9.02 -27.34
CA SER A 328 -11.86 -9.34 -28.45
C SER A 328 -12.41 -10.47 -29.30
N THR A 329 -12.53 -10.24 -30.61
CA THR A 329 -12.93 -11.28 -31.58
C THR A 329 -11.86 -12.36 -31.76
N GLN A 330 -10.62 -12.09 -31.34
CA GLN A 330 -9.49 -13.02 -31.45
C GLN A 330 -9.21 -13.75 -30.14
N ASN A 331 -9.39 -13.08 -29.00
CA ASN A 331 -9.07 -13.64 -27.68
C ASN A 331 -9.98 -13.06 -26.58
N ALA A 332 -11.28 -13.32 -26.66
CA ALA A 332 -12.28 -12.77 -25.73
C ALA A 332 -12.04 -13.08 -24.24
N ALA A 333 -11.26 -14.13 -23.93
CA ALA A 333 -10.97 -14.50 -22.54
C ALA A 333 -9.97 -13.56 -21.84
N GLN A 334 -9.08 -12.91 -22.61
CA GLN A 334 -7.93 -12.18 -22.08
C GLN A 334 -7.76 -10.77 -22.68
N GLU A 335 -8.61 -10.39 -23.64
CA GLU A 335 -8.48 -9.14 -24.37
C GLU A 335 -9.85 -8.50 -24.61
N GLU A 336 -9.88 -7.18 -24.52
CA GLU A 336 -11.08 -6.38 -24.76
C GLU A 336 -10.73 -5.05 -25.45
N TYR A 337 -11.74 -4.41 -26.03
CA TYR A 337 -11.62 -3.26 -26.93
C TYR A 337 -12.16 -1.95 -26.31
N TYR A 338 -12.88 -2.02 -25.19
CA TYR A 338 -13.43 -0.86 -24.49
C TYR A 338 -12.33 -0.04 -23.82
N PHE A 339 -11.52 -0.65 -22.96
CA PHE A 339 -10.32 -0.02 -22.38
C PHE A 339 -9.08 -0.27 -23.24
N GLY A 340 -9.09 -1.32 -24.07
CA GLY A 340 -7.93 -1.78 -24.84
C GLY A 340 -6.99 -2.68 -24.02
N SER A 341 -7.47 -3.26 -22.93
CA SER A 341 -6.74 -4.10 -21.99
C SER A 341 -6.43 -5.49 -22.56
N SER A 342 -5.22 -5.97 -22.26
CA SER A 342 -4.79 -7.35 -22.51
C SER A 342 -4.05 -7.91 -21.29
N SER A 343 -4.61 -8.93 -20.64
CA SER A 343 -3.92 -9.70 -19.60
C SER A 343 -2.85 -10.62 -20.19
N LYS A 344 -2.99 -11.03 -21.45
CA LYS A 344 -1.96 -11.80 -22.16
C LYS A 344 -0.65 -11.02 -22.32
N TYR A 345 -0.73 -9.71 -22.60
CA TYR A 345 0.43 -8.87 -22.85
C TYR A 345 0.72 -7.85 -21.75
N ASN A 346 -0.09 -7.84 -20.68
CA ASN A 346 0.02 -6.95 -19.53
C ASN A 346 0.16 -5.47 -19.95
N ASN A 347 -0.74 -5.01 -20.82
CA ASN A 347 -0.77 -3.62 -21.30
C ASN A 347 -2.15 -3.15 -21.77
N ILE A 348 -2.24 -1.84 -21.98
CA ILE A 348 -3.32 -1.15 -22.68
C ILE A 348 -2.84 -0.80 -24.09
N ASN A 349 -3.54 -1.29 -25.10
CA ASN A 349 -3.26 -0.96 -26.50
C ASN A 349 -3.84 0.42 -26.84
N ASN A 350 -2.98 1.43 -27.08
CA ASN A 350 -3.37 2.79 -27.48
C ASN A 350 -3.19 3.06 -28.97
N LYS A 351 -2.91 2.06 -29.81
CA LYS A 351 -2.71 2.31 -31.25
C LYS A 351 -3.97 2.89 -31.87
N TYR A 352 -3.91 4.16 -32.28
CA TYR A 352 -5.06 4.87 -32.86
C TYR A 352 -5.67 4.15 -34.06
N ASN A 353 -4.82 3.64 -34.96
CA ASN A 353 -5.28 2.87 -36.12
C ASN A 353 -5.95 1.56 -35.71
N THR A 354 -5.51 0.93 -34.61
CA THR A 354 -6.17 -0.27 -34.10
C THR A 354 -7.54 0.06 -33.52
N TRP A 355 -7.63 1.12 -32.74
CA TRP A 355 -8.89 1.56 -32.16
C TRP A 355 -9.93 1.91 -33.23
N LYS A 356 -9.56 2.75 -34.19
CA LYS A 356 -10.46 3.21 -35.25
C LYS A 356 -10.97 2.09 -36.16
N ASN A 357 -10.13 1.10 -36.46
CA ASN A 357 -10.47 0.05 -37.43
C ASN A 357 -11.03 -1.23 -36.79
N TYR A 358 -10.66 -1.54 -35.55
CA TYR A 358 -10.98 -2.83 -34.93
C TYR A 358 -11.74 -2.72 -33.61
N TYR A 359 -11.56 -1.64 -32.84
CA TYR A 359 -12.22 -1.48 -31.52
C TYR A 359 -13.46 -0.58 -31.60
N ASN A 360 -13.75 -0.05 -32.79
CA ASN A 360 -14.79 0.92 -33.07
C ASN A 360 -16.19 0.27 -33.15
N VAL A 361 -16.66 -0.26 -32.03
CA VAL A 361 -18.01 -0.83 -31.92
C VAL A 361 -19.05 0.25 -32.23
N ASP A 362 -19.97 -0.02 -33.15
CA ASP A 362 -21.02 0.92 -33.58
C ASP A 362 -20.52 2.22 -34.25
N GLY A 363 -19.23 2.31 -34.60
CA GLY A 363 -18.70 3.40 -35.40
C GLY A 363 -18.45 4.72 -34.65
N TYR A 364 -18.51 4.77 -33.32
CA TYR A 364 -18.32 6.00 -32.51
C TYR A 364 -16.97 6.71 -32.67
N LEU A 365 -15.93 6.03 -33.17
CA LEU A 365 -14.61 6.61 -33.48
C LEU A 365 -14.49 7.11 -34.93
N THR A 366 -15.52 6.93 -35.75
CA THR A 366 -15.47 7.28 -37.17
C THR A 366 -15.32 8.79 -37.34
N GLY A 367 -14.31 9.21 -38.11
CA GLY A 367 -14.03 10.61 -38.38
C GLY A 367 -13.34 11.37 -37.24
N LYS A 368 -13.04 10.72 -36.11
CA LYS A 368 -12.33 11.36 -35.00
C LYS A 368 -10.83 11.50 -35.28
N SER A 369 -10.25 12.61 -34.84
CA SER A 369 -8.80 12.81 -34.84
C SER A 369 -8.12 11.90 -33.81
N ASP A 370 -6.80 11.72 -33.92
CA ASP A 370 -6.05 10.90 -32.96
C ASP A 370 -6.11 11.51 -31.55
N GLU A 371 -6.19 12.84 -31.43
CA GLU A 371 -6.36 13.54 -30.15
C GLU A 371 -7.74 13.27 -29.53
N GLU A 372 -8.80 13.27 -30.33
CA GLU A 372 -10.16 12.94 -29.86
C GLU A 372 -10.26 11.48 -29.43
N VAL A 373 -9.66 10.56 -30.20
CA VAL A 373 -9.57 9.14 -29.82
C VAL A 373 -8.78 8.99 -28.52
N GLN A 374 -7.66 9.70 -28.36
CA GLN A 374 -6.84 9.66 -27.15
C GLN A 374 -7.59 10.17 -25.92
N ALA A 375 -8.40 11.21 -26.06
CA ALA A 375 -9.24 11.72 -24.98
C ALA A 375 -10.24 10.66 -24.50
N ILE A 376 -10.86 9.92 -25.43
CA ILE A 376 -11.78 8.83 -25.10
C ILE A 376 -11.05 7.66 -24.42
N MET A 377 -9.88 7.28 -24.91
CA MET A 377 -9.04 6.26 -24.25
C MET A 377 -8.72 6.67 -22.80
N ASP A 378 -8.36 7.93 -22.57
CA ASP A 378 -7.99 8.44 -21.25
C ASP A 378 -9.18 8.53 -20.30
N GLU A 379 -10.35 8.91 -20.82
CA GLU A 379 -11.60 8.93 -20.05
C GLU A 379 -12.00 7.52 -19.60
N ARG A 380 -11.98 6.55 -20.51
CA ARG A 380 -12.30 5.16 -20.19
C ARG A 380 -11.29 4.55 -19.24
N MET A 381 -9.99 4.80 -19.44
CA MET A 381 -8.99 4.33 -18.50
C MET A 381 -9.17 4.94 -17.11
N ALA A 382 -9.54 6.23 -17.02
CA ALA A 382 -9.86 6.85 -15.74
C ALA A 382 -11.09 6.21 -15.07
N GLU A 383 -12.14 5.90 -15.85
CA GLU A 383 -13.32 5.17 -15.38
C GLU A 383 -12.95 3.79 -14.84
N GLY A 384 -12.18 3.01 -15.61
CA GLY A 384 -11.77 1.66 -15.23
C GLY A 384 -10.90 1.66 -13.96
N ILE A 385 -9.95 2.60 -13.86
CA ILE A 385 -9.12 2.72 -12.68
C ILE A 385 -9.94 3.14 -11.45
N ALA A 386 -10.76 4.19 -11.57
CA ALA A 386 -11.51 4.75 -10.44
C ALA A 386 -12.60 3.82 -9.90
N ASN A 387 -13.30 3.10 -10.79
CA ASN A 387 -14.50 2.36 -10.43
C ASN A 387 -14.28 0.85 -10.29
N ILE A 388 -13.19 0.31 -10.83
CA ILE A 388 -12.92 -1.13 -10.84
C ILE A 388 -11.66 -1.40 -10.03
N LEU A 389 -10.55 -0.79 -10.42
CA LEU A 389 -9.24 -1.18 -9.90
C LEU A 389 -8.94 -0.59 -8.52
N LEU A 390 -9.05 0.72 -8.33
CA LEU A 390 -8.78 1.35 -7.03
C LEU A 390 -9.64 0.78 -5.89
N PRO A 391 -10.96 0.56 -6.07
CA PRO A 391 -11.77 -0.13 -5.05
C PRO A 391 -11.31 -1.56 -4.75
N SER A 392 -10.68 -2.25 -5.71
CA SER A 392 -10.13 -3.60 -5.49
C SER A 392 -8.76 -3.60 -4.82
N TRP A 393 -8.01 -2.49 -4.90
CA TRP A 393 -6.67 -2.35 -4.33
C TRP A 393 -6.66 -1.71 -2.94
N VAL A 394 -7.71 -0.99 -2.58
CA VAL A 394 -7.74 -0.10 -1.41
C VAL A 394 -9.01 -0.33 -0.60
N ASP A 395 -8.90 -1.19 0.41
CA ASP A 395 -9.99 -1.50 1.34
C ASP A 395 -10.42 -0.30 2.18
N THR A 396 -9.44 0.48 2.66
CA THR A 396 -9.65 1.68 3.47
C THR A 396 -8.99 2.88 2.80
N PRO A 397 -9.73 3.64 1.97
CA PRO A 397 -9.17 4.77 1.28
C PRO A 397 -8.95 5.98 2.19
N ASP A 398 -7.84 6.67 1.97
CA ASP A 398 -7.42 7.89 2.66
C ASP A 398 -7.56 9.08 1.70
N SER A 399 -8.45 10.01 2.06
CA SER A 399 -8.70 11.23 1.30
C SER A 399 -7.56 12.24 1.33
N GLY A 400 -6.52 12.00 2.14
CA GLY A 400 -5.32 12.82 2.24
C GLY A 400 -4.21 12.47 1.23
N ILE A 401 -4.23 11.27 0.63
CA ILE A 401 -3.14 10.83 -0.25
C ILE A 401 -3.56 10.75 -1.71
N SER A 402 -2.58 10.98 -2.59
CA SER A 402 -2.74 10.75 -4.03
C SER A 402 -2.48 9.29 -4.37
N TYR A 403 -3.48 8.63 -4.97
CA TYR A 403 -3.34 7.29 -5.52
C TYR A 403 -2.91 7.39 -6.97
N ILE A 404 -1.71 6.88 -7.28
CA ILE A 404 -1.19 6.89 -8.64
C ILE A 404 -1.23 5.48 -9.20
N ALA A 405 -2.15 5.25 -10.11
CA ALA A 405 -2.24 4.02 -10.87
C ALA A 405 -1.29 4.07 -12.07
N VAL A 406 -0.33 3.15 -12.12
CA VAL A 406 0.67 3.03 -13.18
C VAL A 406 0.36 1.82 -14.05
N TYR A 407 0.28 2.03 -15.36
CA TYR A 407 -0.06 1.00 -16.32
C TYR A 407 0.81 1.09 -17.57
N LYS A 408 0.98 -0.04 -18.25
CA LYS A 408 1.78 -0.12 -19.47
C LYS A 408 0.93 0.24 -20.67
N VAL A 409 1.42 1.14 -21.51
CA VAL A 409 0.80 1.53 -22.78
C VAL A 409 1.58 0.95 -23.94
N TYR A 410 0.86 0.43 -24.93
CA TYR A 410 1.39 -0.06 -26.19
C TYR A 410 0.87 0.77 -27.38
N GLY A 411 1.76 1.52 -28.02
CA GLY A 411 1.52 2.33 -29.21
C GLY A 411 0.73 3.62 -28.98
N GLY A 412 0.31 4.24 -30.10
CA GLY A 412 -0.40 5.52 -30.08
C GLY A 412 0.48 6.65 -29.56
N ARG A 413 0.15 7.15 -28.36
CA ARG A 413 0.92 8.18 -27.64
C ARG A 413 2.35 7.81 -27.24
N GLY A 414 2.77 6.58 -27.52
CA GLY A 414 4.12 6.08 -27.30
C GLY A 414 4.18 4.97 -26.26
N ASP A 415 5.08 4.01 -26.48
CA ASP A 415 5.28 2.89 -25.56
C ASP A 415 5.89 3.38 -24.24
N GLY A 416 5.43 2.80 -23.13
CA GLY A 416 6.00 3.06 -21.81
C GLY A 416 5.03 2.84 -20.65
N LEU A 417 5.47 3.19 -19.45
CA LEU A 417 4.62 3.27 -18.27
C LEU A 417 3.98 4.66 -18.21
N TYR A 418 2.69 4.69 -17.89
CA TYR A 418 1.93 5.92 -17.70
C TYR A 418 1.23 5.88 -16.34
N GLY A 419 1.20 7.01 -15.65
CA GLY A 419 0.54 7.18 -14.37
C GLY A 419 -0.65 8.13 -14.45
N MET A 420 -1.79 7.74 -13.87
CA MET A 420 -2.91 8.64 -13.57
C MET A 420 -3.05 8.79 -12.05
N SER A 421 -3.33 10.01 -11.60
CA SER A 421 -3.49 10.33 -10.18
C SER A 421 -4.96 10.47 -9.82
N PHE A 422 -5.33 9.97 -8.65
CA PHE A 422 -6.68 10.00 -8.09
C PHE A 422 -6.63 10.40 -6.61
N MET A 423 -7.71 10.99 -6.13
CA MET A 423 -7.94 11.23 -4.70
C MET A 423 -9.26 10.58 -4.32
N TYR A 424 -9.37 10.08 -3.08
CA TYR A 424 -10.64 9.59 -2.57
C TYR A 424 -11.49 10.74 -2.03
N ASN A 425 -12.74 10.82 -2.50
CA ASN A 425 -13.72 11.77 -2.01
C ASN A 425 -14.62 11.08 -0.97
N GLU A 426 -14.50 11.51 0.30
CA GLU A 426 -15.26 10.91 1.40
C GLU A 426 -16.76 11.20 1.36
N GLU A 427 -17.19 12.27 0.69
CA GLU A 427 -18.60 12.63 0.56
C GLU A 427 -19.28 11.75 -0.49
N THR A 428 -18.65 11.60 -1.66
CA THR A 428 -19.20 10.82 -2.77
C THR A 428 -18.88 9.32 -2.68
N LYS A 429 -17.96 8.94 -1.79
CA LYS A 429 -17.41 7.58 -1.63
C LYS A 429 -16.80 7.04 -2.93
N LYS A 430 -16.11 7.90 -3.68
CA LYS A 430 -15.52 7.57 -4.99
C LYS A 430 -14.08 8.06 -5.10
N PHE A 431 -13.30 7.37 -5.91
CA PHE A 431 -12.04 7.88 -6.40
C PHE A 431 -12.29 8.84 -7.56
N GLU A 432 -11.69 10.02 -7.50
CA GLU A 432 -11.82 11.06 -8.50
C GLU A 432 -10.45 11.35 -9.10
N LYS A 433 -10.39 11.35 -10.44
CA LYS A 433 -9.16 11.64 -11.16
C LYS A 433 -8.74 13.08 -10.88
N THR A 434 -7.48 13.25 -10.50
CA THR A 434 -6.88 14.57 -10.25
C THR A 434 -5.87 14.99 -11.29
N ALA A 435 -5.12 14.05 -11.89
CA ALA A 435 -4.10 14.37 -12.88
C ALA A 435 -3.78 13.20 -13.83
N GLY A 436 -3.05 13.53 -14.90
CA GLY A 436 -2.54 12.58 -15.87
C GLY A 436 -3.55 12.17 -16.95
N PRO A 437 -3.23 11.15 -17.77
CA PRO A 437 -2.03 10.33 -17.68
C PRO A 437 -0.72 11.07 -18.04
N VAL A 438 0.38 10.72 -17.36
CA VAL A 438 1.74 11.24 -17.64
C VAL A 438 2.70 10.06 -17.78
N LYS A 439 3.62 10.13 -18.75
CA LYS A 439 4.67 9.11 -18.92
C LYS A 439 5.59 9.08 -17.70
N ARG A 440 5.94 7.87 -17.24
CA ARG A 440 6.83 7.63 -16.09
C ARG A 440 8.14 6.99 -16.48
#